data_AF-A0A1Y2FVD8-F1
#
_entry.id   AF-A0A1Y2FVD8-F1
#
_cell.length_a   1.000
_cell.length_b   1.000
_cell.length_c   1.000
_cell.angle_alpha   90.00
_cell.angle_beta   90.00
_cell.angle_gamma   90.00
#
_symmetry.space_group_name_H-M   'P 1'
#
loop_
_entity.id
_entity.type
_entity.pdbx_description
1 polymer ?
#
loop_
_entity_poly.entity_id
_entity_poly.type
_entity_poly.pdbx_seq_one_letter_code
_entity_poly.pdbx_strand_id
1 'polypeptide(L)'
;MTVTVTVEFFGGLELIFAKRRKIKVTLPHRDTQVENPSATTVLAAKESEASATSSIGEAATFKISDLVNYLVEVEMTNPDKSRELLVSTDGQVRPGILVLINETDWELEGEGEYVLQQGDQIMFVSTLHGG
;
A
#
# COMPACT_ATOMS: atom_id res chain seq x y z
N MET A 1 16.57 3.87 -2.98
CA MET A 1 16.51 3.35 -1.58
C MET A 1 15.47 2.22 -1.51
N THR A 2 15.61 1.27 -0.59
CA THR A 2 14.62 0.20 -0.35
C THR A 2 14.04 0.30 1.05
N VAL A 3 12.79 -0.12 1.23
CA VAL A 3 12.12 -0.18 2.54
C VAL A 3 11.77 -1.63 2.85
N THR A 4 12.06 -2.08 4.06
CA THR A 4 11.82 -3.44 4.53
C THR A 4 10.78 -3.44 5.63
N VAL A 5 9.66 -4.12 5.40
CA VAL A 5 8.55 -4.21 6.35
C VAL A 5 8.25 -5.67 6.69
N THR A 6 7.59 -5.88 7.82
CA THR A 6 7.04 -7.17 8.23
C THR A 6 5.54 -7.14 7.95
N VAL A 7 5.02 -8.13 7.23
CA VAL A 7 3.59 -8.26 6.97
C VAL A 7 3.05 -9.51 7.67
N GLU A 8 1.96 -9.37 8.42
CA GLU A 8 1.24 -10.49 9.03
C GLU A 8 -0.20 -10.58 8.54
N PHE A 9 -0.69 -11.81 8.37
CA PHE A 9 -2.01 -12.13 7.84
C PHE A 9 -2.81 -12.95 8.85
N PHE A 10 -4.07 -12.57 9.07
CA PHE A 10 -4.99 -13.25 9.96
C PHE A 10 -6.38 -13.37 9.33
N GLY A 11 -7.22 -14.26 9.88
CA GLY A 11 -8.60 -14.46 9.41
C GLY A 11 -8.70 -15.21 8.08
N GLY A 12 -7.76 -16.11 7.80
CA GLY A 12 -7.73 -16.96 6.61
C GLY A 12 -6.92 -16.37 5.43
N LEU A 13 -6.51 -15.10 5.51
CA LEU A 13 -5.69 -14.46 4.47
C LEU A 13 -4.33 -15.16 4.28
N GLU A 14 -3.78 -15.81 5.30
CA GLU A 14 -2.54 -16.57 5.16
C GLU A 14 -2.61 -17.68 4.10
N LEU A 15 -3.82 -18.21 3.81
CA LEU A 15 -4.04 -19.26 2.81
C LEU A 15 -3.65 -18.82 1.39
N ILE A 16 -3.84 -17.53 1.07
CA ILE A 16 -3.50 -16.95 -0.24
C ILE A 16 -2.07 -16.40 -0.30
N PHE A 17 -1.31 -16.46 0.79
CA PHE A 17 0.13 -16.11 0.85
C PHE A 17 1.00 -17.35 1.09
N ALA A 18 0.69 -18.44 0.36
CA ALA A 18 1.34 -19.75 0.46
C ALA A 18 1.31 -20.36 1.88
N LYS A 19 0.23 -20.13 2.64
CA LYS A 19 0.06 -20.54 4.06
C LYS A 19 1.09 -19.93 5.01
N ARG A 20 1.71 -18.80 4.65
CA ARG A 20 2.63 -18.05 5.51
C ARG A 20 1.87 -16.96 6.26
N ARG A 21 1.78 -17.09 7.60
CA ARG A 21 1.14 -16.08 8.46
C ARG A 21 1.96 -14.79 8.58
N LYS A 22 3.28 -14.87 8.50
CA LYS A 22 4.23 -13.75 8.62
C LYS A 22 5.23 -13.82 7.48
N ILE A 23 5.41 -12.72 6.75
CA ILE A 23 6.40 -12.56 5.70
C ILE A 23 7.19 -11.27 5.91
N LYS A 24 8.39 -11.19 5.34
CA LYS A 24 9.22 -9.98 5.39
C LYS A 24 9.40 -9.49 3.96
N VAL A 25 8.81 -8.33 3.66
CA VAL A 25 8.77 -7.76 2.31
C VAL A 25 9.83 -6.68 2.20
N THR A 26 10.58 -6.67 1.10
CA THR A 26 11.55 -5.60 0.78
C THR A 26 11.12 -4.93 -0.51
N LEU A 27 10.59 -3.72 -0.42
CA LEU A 27 10.13 -2.96 -1.58
C LEU A 27 11.36 -2.37 -2.31
N PRO A 28 11.58 -2.74 -3.59
CA PRO A 28 12.71 -2.24 -4.38
C PRO A 28 12.46 -0.80 -4.83
N HIS A 29 13.53 -0.02 -4.99
CA HIS A 29 13.46 1.38 -5.40
C HIS A 29 12.69 1.56 -6.72
N ARG A 30 11.60 2.34 -6.70
CA ARG A 30 11.09 2.97 -7.91
C ARG A 30 11.84 4.29 -8.11
N ASP A 31 12.84 4.28 -8.99
CA ASP A 31 13.40 5.50 -9.55
C ASP A 31 12.30 6.19 -10.39
N THR A 32 11.80 7.33 -9.92
CA THR A 32 10.85 8.16 -10.67
C THR A 32 11.58 8.89 -11.80
N GLN A 33 11.81 8.19 -12.93
CA GLN A 33 12.10 8.88 -14.18
C GLN A 33 10.84 9.63 -14.64
N VAL A 34 10.80 10.93 -14.31
CA VAL A 34 9.92 11.90 -14.95
C VAL A 34 10.42 12.13 -16.38
N GLU A 35 10.03 11.25 -17.31
CA GLU A 35 10.15 11.54 -18.74
C GLU A 35 9.04 12.52 -19.16
N ASN A 36 9.33 13.81 -19.03
CA ASN A 36 8.55 14.87 -19.66
C ASN A 36 9.23 15.25 -20.98
N PRO A 37 8.50 15.21 -22.10
CA PRO A 37 8.54 16.36 -22.98
C PRO A 37 7.17 16.76 -23.57
N SER A 38 6.65 17.89 -23.08
CA SER A 38 6.41 19.11 -23.89
C SER A 38 4.98 19.69 -23.96
N ALA A 39 4.91 20.99 -23.60
CA ALA A 39 4.09 22.05 -24.19
C ALA A 39 2.57 22.21 -23.89
N THR A 40 2.29 23.18 -22.99
CA THR A 40 1.63 24.47 -23.34
C THR A 40 0.08 24.65 -23.17
N THR A 41 -0.29 25.84 -22.65
CA THR A 41 -1.60 26.57 -22.73
C THR A 41 -2.60 26.52 -21.55
N VAL A 42 -2.30 27.35 -20.53
CA VAL A 42 -3.11 28.42 -19.85
C VAL A 42 -4.54 28.23 -19.26
N LEU A 43 -4.69 28.85 -18.06
CA LEU A 43 -5.86 29.56 -17.46
C LEU A 43 -7.05 28.76 -16.85
N ALA A 44 -7.15 28.73 -15.51
CA ALA A 44 -8.15 29.48 -14.70
C ALA A 44 -8.18 29.03 -13.20
N ALA A 45 -8.67 29.91 -12.30
CA ALA A 45 -8.75 29.72 -10.84
C ALA A 45 -9.82 28.66 -10.41
N LYS A 46 -9.88 28.13 -9.17
CA LYS A 46 -9.78 28.86 -7.88
C LYS A 46 -9.72 27.92 -6.63
N GLU A 47 -8.86 28.28 -5.66
CA GLU A 47 -8.88 27.99 -4.19
C GLU A 47 -9.36 26.59 -3.71
N SER A 48 -8.51 25.68 -3.22
CA SER A 48 -7.90 25.61 -1.85
C SER A 48 -8.35 24.29 -1.20
N GLU A 49 -7.67 23.60 -0.26
CA GLU A 49 -6.34 23.68 0.40
C GLU A 49 -6.00 22.24 0.92
N ALA A 50 -4.84 21.88 1.51
CA ALA A 50 -3.77 22.64 2.15
C ALA A 50 -2.34 22.18 1.77
N SER A 51 -1.47 23.18 1.58
CA SER A 51 0.00 23.21 1.71
C SER A 51 0.83 21.93 1.92
N ALA A 52 1.69 21.63 0.94
CA ALA A 52 3.10 21.30 1.19
C ALA A 52 3.99 22.04 0.18
N THR A 53 5.18 22.50 0.61
CA THR A 53 5.99 23.51 -0.11
C THR A 53 7.39 23.00 -0.44
N SER A 54 7.88 23.37 -1.63
CA SER A 54 9.29 23.35 -2.10
C SER A 54 9.95 22.03 -2.53
N SER A 55 10.65 22.13 -3.67
CA SER A 55 11.44 21.08 -4.30
C SER A 55 12.84 20.92 -3.66
N ILE A 56 13.15 19.72 -3.16
CA ILE A 56 14.50 19.15 -3.06
C ILE A 56 14.37 17.66 -3.39
N GLY A 57 15.34 17.07 -4.09
CA GLY A 57 15.24 15.73 -4.72
C GLY A 57 14.46 14.70 -3.91
N GLU A 58 13.32 14.27 -4.45
CA GLU A 58 12.31 13.46 -3.77
C GLU A 58 12.87 12.06 -3.48
N ALA A 59 13.21 11.80 -2.21
CA ALA A 59 13.56 10.46 -1.77
C ALA A 59 12.32 9.59 -1.91
N ALA A 60 12.33 8.63 -2.85
CA ALA A 60 11.17 7.79 -3.16
C ALA A 60 10.56 7.18 -1.89
N THR A 61 9.38 7.67 -1.53
CA THR A 61 8.57 7.17 -0.43
C THR A 61 7.73 6.00 -0.93
N PHE A 62 7.52 5.00 -0.08
CA PHE A 62 6.63 3.88 -0.36
C PHE A 62 5.41 4.00 0.52
N LYS A 63 4.22 3.87 -0.05
CA LYS A 63 2.98 3.95 0.72
C LYS A 63 2.43 2.56 1.06
N ILE A 64 1.48 2.50 1.98
CA ILE A 64 0.68 1.28 2.23
C ILE A 64 0.02 0.79 0.93
N SER A 65 -0.47 1.70 0.08
CA SER A 65 -1.01 1.38 -1.25
C SER A 65 0.01 0.68 -2.17
N ASP A 66 1.28 1.11 -2.20
CA ASP A 66 2.35 0.41 -2.93
C ASP A 66 2.58 -1.01 -2.39
N LEU A 67 2.57 -1.18 -1.07
CA LEU A 67 2.71 -2.49 -0.43
C LEU A 67 1.54 -3.42 -0.75
N VAL A 68 0.29 -2.92 -0.70
CA VAL A 68 -0.90 -3.72 -1.05
C VAL A 68 -0.82 -4.20 -2.50
N ASN A 69 -0.43 -3.32 -3.43
CA ASN A 69 -0.20 -3.70 -4.83
C ASN A 69 0.91 -4.75 -4.97
N TYR A 70 2.06 -4.54 -4.31
CA TYR A 70 3.17 -5.50 -4.32
C TYR A 70 2.76 -6.88 -3.76
N LEU A 71 1.98 -6.92 -2.68
CA LEU A 71 1.48 -8.16 -2.08
C LEU A 71 0.59 -8.93 -3.06
N VAL A 72 -0.30 -8.25 -3.77
CA VAL A 72 -1.18 -8.84 -4.79
C VAL A 72 -0.39 -9.33 -6.01
N GLU A 73 0.57 -8.54 -6.50
CA GLU A 73 1.32 -8.84 -7.73
C GLU A 73 2.41 -9.90 -7.54
N VAL A 74 3.08 -9.92 -6.37
CA VAL A 74 4.33 -10.67 -6.17
C VAL A 74 4.22 -11.79 -5.13
N GLU A 75 3.55 -11.56 -3.99
CA GLU A 75 3.52 -12.53 -2.87
C GLU A 75 2.26 -13.43 -2.88
N MET A 76 1.20 -13.03 -3.60
CA MET A 76 -0.09 -13.74 -3.62
C MET A 76 -0.06 -15.00 -4.49
N THR A 77 -0.59 -16.09 -3.94
CA THR A 77 -0.79 -17.36 -4.63
C THR A 77 -2.06 -17.30 -5.46
N ASN A 78 -1.93 -17.36 -6.79
CA ASN A 78 -3.03 -17.27 -7.78
C ASN A 78 -3.78 -15.92 -7.76
N PRO A 79 -3.13 -14.81 -8.16
CA PRO A 79 -3.71 -13.46 -8.09
C PRO A 79 -5.10 -13.36 -8.75
N ASP A 80 -5.31 -13.97 -9.93
CA ASP A 80 -6.59 -13.95 -10.66
C ASP A 80 -7.80 -14.44 -9.85
N LYS A 81 -7.58 -15.30 -8.85
CA LYS A 81 -8.66 -15.88 -8.02
C LYS A 81 -8.66 -15.34 -6.60
N SER A 82 -7.52 -14.89 -6.11
CA SER A 82 -7.30 -14.52 -4.72
C SER A 82 -7.31 -13.01 -4.48
N ARG A 83 -7.16 -12.17 -5.51
CA ARG A 83 -7.13 -10.71 -5.39
C ARG A 83 -8.37 -10.16 -4.67
N GLU A 84 -9.56 -10.63 -5.04
CA GLU A 84 -10.84 -10.20 -4.47
C GLU A 84 -10.99 -10.50 -2.97
N LEU A 85 -10.12 -11.33 -2.39
CA LEU A 85 -10.12 -11.65 -0.96
C LEU A 85 -9.32 -10.62 -0.13
N LEU A 86 -8.49 -9.78 -0.76
CA LEU A 86 -7.74 -8.70 -0.12
C LEU A 86 -8.11 -7.31 -0.65
N VAL A 87 -8.36 -7.19 -1.95
CA VAL A 87 -8.50 -5.92 -2.67
C VAL A 87 -9.77 -5.94 -3.53
N SER A 88 -10.56 -4.87 -3.44
CA SER A 88 -11.76 -4.61 -4.23
C SER A 88 -11.43 -4.30 -5.70
N THR A 89 -12.46 -4.28 -6.57
CA THR A 89 -12.29 -4.07 -8.02
C THR A 89 -11.68 -2.71 -8.38
N ASP A 90 -11.82 -1.72 -7.49
CA ASP A 90 -11.27 -0.36 -7.55
C ASP A 90 -9.80 -0.24 -7.10
N GLY A 91 -9.19 -1.32 -6.62
CA GLY A 91 -7.81 -1.33 -6.14
C GLY A 91 -7.66 -0.98 -4.65
N GLN A 92 -8.76 -0.74 -3.92
CA GLN A 92 -8.72 -0.46 -2.48
C GLN A 92 -8.78 -1.75 -1.65
N VAL A 93 -8.26 -1.72 -0.41
CA VAL A 93 -8.41 -2.85 0.52
C VAL A 93 -9.89 -3.13 0.75
N ARG A 94 -10.27 -4.40 0.69
CA ARG A 94 -11.69 -4.79 0.69
C ARG A 94 -12.34 -4.55 2.06
N PRO A 95 -13.55 -3.96 2.13
CA PRO A 95 -14.32 -3.86 3.38
C PRO A 95 -14.49 -5.20 4.08
N GLY A 96 -14.26 -5.23 5.39
CA GLY A 96 -14.16 -6.47 6.18
C GLY A 96 -12.73 -7.00 6.31
N ILE A 97 -11.73 -6.18 5.98
CA ILE A 97 -10.32 -6.40 6.33
C ILE A 97 -9.86 -5.18 7.12
N LEU A 98 -9.36 -5.40 8.33
CA LEU A 98 -8.73 -4.39 9.14
C LEU A 98 -7.24 -4.38 8.80
N VAL A 99 -6.66 -3.19 8.63
CA VAL A 99 -5.22 -3.01 8.45
C VAL A 99 -4.70 -2.26 9.68
N LEU A 100 -3.66 -2.80 10.31
CA LEU A 100 -3.01 -2.19 11.45
C LEU A 100 -1.55 -1.90 11.12
N ILE A 101 -1.08 -0.71 11.50
CA ILE A 101 0.29 -0.23 11.30
C ILE A 101 0.91 -0.11 12.69
N ASN A 102 1.90 -0.95 12.99
CA ASN A 102 2.55 -1.02 14.31
C ASN A 102 1.53 -1.15 15.46
N GLU A 103 0.57 -2.06 15.31
CA GLU A 103 -0.56 -2.32 16.24
C GLU A 103 -1.61 -1.20 16.36
N THR A 104 -1.43 -0.07 15.65
CA THR A 104 -2.39 1.05 15.58
C THR A 104 -3.32 0.92 14.36
N ASP A 105 -4.54 1.42 14.47
CA ASP A 105 -5.51 1.44 13.36
C ASP A 105 -5.05 2.37 12.22
N TRP A 106 -4.99 1.85 10.99
CA TRP A 106 -4.52 2.61 9.82
C TRP A 106 -5.39 3.85 9.51
N GLU A 107 -6.66 3.89 9.92
CA GLU A 107 -7.55 5.05 9.74
C GLU A 107 -7.03 6.28 10.49
N LEU A 108 -6.24 6.08 11.55
CA LEU A 108 -5.60 7.14 12.33
C LEU A 108 -4.24 7.59 11.76
N GLU A 109 -3.63 6.76 10.92
CA GLU A 109 -2.28 6.94 10.37
C GLU A 109 -2.29 7.42 8.90
N GLY A 110 -3.47 7.60 8.30
CA GLY A 110 -3.63 8.05 6.89
C GLY A 110 -3.83 6.91 5.89
N GLU A 111 -4.26 5.74 6.34
CA GLU A 111 -4.72 4.61 5.51
C GLU A 111 -3.71 4.21 4.42
N GLY A 112 -4.14 4.17 3.15
CA GLY A 112 -3.34 3.84 1.98
C GLY A 112 -2.23 4.85 1.67
N GLU A 113 -2.26 6.04 2.28
CA GLU A 113 -1.29 7.12 2.06
C GLU A 113 -0.15 7.17 3.08
N TYR A 114 -0.23 6.37 4.16
CA TYR A 114 0.86 6.25 5.15
C TYR A 114 2.17 5.84 4.48
N VAL A 115 3.23 6.60 4.76
CA VAL A 115 4.58 6.35 4.23
C VAL A 115 5.31 5.34 5.11
N LEU A 116 5.58 4.17 4.53
CA LEU A 116 6.25 3.04 5.16
C LEU A 116 7.67 3.38 5.62
N GLN A 117 7.97 2.99 6.85
CA GLN A 117 9.26 3.13 7.50
C GLN A 117 9.99 1.79 7.60
N GLN A 118 11.30 1.87 7.77
CA GLN A 118 12.16 0.69 7.86
C GLN A 118 11.87 -0.07 9.17
N GLY A 119 11.31 -1.27 9.04
CA GLY A 119 11.00 -2.17 10.16
C GLY A 119 9.54 -2.19 10.59
N ASP A 120 8.66 -1.42 9.94
CA ASP A 120 7.22 -1.40 10.27
C ASP A 120 6.58 -2.79 10.24
N GLN A 121 5.58 -2.96 11.10
CA GLN A 121 4.75 -4.16 11.18
C GLN A 121 3.34 -3.84 10.66
N ILE A 122 3.01 -4.38 9.50
CA ILE A 122 1.71 -4.20 8.85
C ILE A 122 0.90 -5.49 9.03
N MET A 123 -0.29 -5.40 9.62
CA MET A 123 -1.11 -6.57 9.93
C MET A 123 -2.48 -6.48 9.24
N PHE A 124 -2.79 -7.47 8.40
CA PHE A 124 -4.07 -7.60 7.70
C PHE A 124 -4.93 -8.64 8.39
N VAL A 125 -6.08 -8.24 8.91
CA VAL A 125 -7.02 -9.09 9.64
C VAL A 125 -8.36 -9.15 8.89
N SER A 126 -8.63 -10.28 8.23
CA SER A 126 -9.94 -10.54 7.65
C SER A 126 -10.96 -10.82 8.75
N THR A 127 -11.99 -9.97 8.87
CA THR A 127 -13.10 -10.13 9.82
C THR A 127 -14.32 -10.80 9.17
N LEU A 128 -14.33 -10.95 7.84
CA LEU A 128 -15.50 -11.41 7.07
C LEU A 128 -15.48 -12.89 6.67
N HIS A 129 -14.32 -13.56 6.60
CA HIS A 129 -14.19 -14.93 6.07
C HIS A 129 -14.50 -16.05 7.09
N GLY A 130 -15.33 -15.77 8.09
CA GLY A 130 -15.79 -16.77 9.07
C GLY A 130 -17.10 -17.44 8.65
N GLY A 131 -17.01 -18.53 7.88
CA GLY A 131 -18.13 -19.40 7.49
C GLY A 131 -17.74 -20.87 7.50
#